data_AF-A0A937KWK6-F1
#
_entry.id   AF-A0A937KWK6-F1
#
_cell.length_a   1.000
_cell.length_b   1.000
_cell.length_c   1.000
_cell.angle_alpha   90.00
_cell.angle_beta   90.00
_cell.angle_gamma   90.00
#
_symmetry.space_group_name_H-M   'P 1'
#
loop_
_entity.id
_entity.type
_entity.pdbx_description
1 polymer ?
#
loop_
_entity_poly.entity_id
_entity_poly.type
_entity_poly.pdbx_seq_one_letter_code
_entity_poly.pdbx_strand_id
1 'polypeptide(L)'
;MRNIFILIILSSFINFKASSFEPYSGIFCQNFTSNQKKEFFFKHDEDFIYATAYKRVDGQFKKVGNVVGQKISSFILFEDNTIDTNLNFAWHLDMVTKILKPFILTDAISYDIEIPENMDCISKNFWF
;
A
#
# COMPACT_ATOMS: atom_id res chain seq x y z
N MET A 1 -7.08 -33.14 43.37
CA MET A 1 -6.38 -33.59 42.14
C MET A 1 -7.34 -33.97 41.01
N ARG A 2 -8.42 -34.75 41.25
CA ARG A 2 -9.39 -35.15 40.20
C ARG A 2 -10.01 -34.00 39.40
N ASN A 3 -10.40 -32.90 40.05
CA ASN A 3 -11.03 -31.76 39.38
C ASN A 3 -10.06 -30.96 38.47
N ILE A 4 -8.75 -31.01 38.75
CA ILE A 4 -7.72 -30.36 37.92
C ILE A 4 -7.56 -31.12 36.60
N PHE A 5 -7.57 -32.45 36.66
CA PHE A 5 -7.52 -33.30 35.46
C PHE A 5 -8.70 -33.06 34.51
N ILE A 6 -9.90 -32.88 35.07
CA ILE A 6 -11.11 -32.59 34.27
C ILE A 6 -10.99 -31.21 33.58
N LEU A 7 -10.42 -30.21 34.27
CA LEU A 7 -10.21 -28.88 33.69
C LEU A 7 -9.21 -28.90 32.51
N ILE A 8 -8.12 -29.67 32.67
CA ILE A 8 -7.11 -29.84 31.61
C ILE A 8 -7.73 -30.50 30.37
N ILE A 9 -8.52 -31.56 30.58
CA ILE A 9 -9.24 -32.25 29.49
C ILE A 9 -10.27 -31.34 28.83
N LEU A 10 -10.99 -30.49 29.57
CA LEU A 10 -11.92 -29.54 28.94
C LEU A 10 -11.19 -28.47 28.11
N SER A 11 -10.02 -28.01 28.57
CA SER A 11 -9.25 -26.98 27.86
C SER A 11 -8.69 -27.45 26.51
N SER A 12 -8.41 -28.76 26.34
CA SER A 12 -7.91 -29.31 25.08
C SER A 12 -8.97 -29.39 23.97
N PHE A 13 -10.25 -29.23 24.28
CA PHE A 13 -11.32 -29.14 23.28
C PHE A 13 -11.55 -27.72 22.75
N ILE A 14 -10.84 -26.71 23.28
CA ILE A 14 -10.93 -25.33 22.81
C ILE A 14 -10.00 -25.18 21.60
N ASN A 15 -10.53 -25.42 20.40
CA ASN A 15 -9.82 -25.12 19.15
C ASN A 15 -9.86 -23.60 18.88
N PHE A 16 -8.75 -22.91 19.16
CA PHE A 16 -8.56 -21.55 18.68
C PHE A 16 -8.24 -21.57 17.19
N LYS A 17 -9.14 -21.04 16.36
CA LYS A 17 -8.80 -20.71 14.97
C LYS A 17 -7.93 -19.45 14.98
N ALA A 18 -6.62 -19.63 14.97
CA ALA A 18 -5.68 -18.52 14.74
C ALA A 18 -5.54 -18.30 13.23
N SER A 19 -6.04 -17.18 12.74
CA SER A 19 -5.74 -16.69 11.38
C SER A 19 -4.62 -15.67 11.47
N SER A 20 -3.54 -15.89 10.72
CA SER A 20 -2.48 -14.91 10.52
C SER A 20 -2.49 -14.50 9.05
N PHE A 21 -2.42 -13.20 8.79
CA PHE A 21 -2.18 -12.68 7.46
C PHE A 21 -0.71 -12.34 7.34
N GLU A 22 -0.10 -12.68 6.19
CA GLU A 22 1.23 -12.21 5.88
C GLU A 22 1.24 -10.66 5.82
N PRO A 23 2.29 -10.01 6.36
CA PRO A 23 2.37 -8.57 6.29
C PRO A 23 2.49 -8.13 4.83
N TYR A 24 1.79 -7.07 4.46
CA TYR A 24 1.92 -6.53 3.12
C TYR A 24 3.14 -5.63 3.07
N SER A 25 4.07 -5.93 2.16
CA SER A 25 5.19 -5.05 1.86
C SER A 25 4.71 -3.83 1.09
N GLY A 26 5.11 -2.66 1.55
CA GLY A 26 4.74 -1.39 0.94
C GLY A 26 5.72 -0.29 1.27
N ILE A 27 5.24 0.95 1.14
CA ILE A 27 6.02 2.16 1.34
C ILE A 27 5.31 3.13 2.29
N PHE A 28 6.10 3.76 3.14
CA PHE A 28 5.69 4.93 3.90
C PHE A 28 6.40 6.14 3.31
N CYS A 29 5.63 7.13 2.90
CA CYS A 29 6.12 8.35 2.28
C CYS A 29 5.77 9.56 3.12
N GLN A 30 6.72 10.46 3.27
CA GLN A 30 6.55 11.70 4.00
C GLN A 30 7.10 12.86 3.18
N ASN A 31 6.34 13.96 3.17
CA ASN A 31 6.87 15.24 2.76
C ASN A 31 7.24 16.00 4.05
N PHE A 32 8.51 16.34 4.21
CA PHE A 32 9.01 17.00 5.42
C PHE A 32 8.63 18.48 5.50
N THR A 33 8.32 19.11 4.36
CA THR A 33 7.91 20.52 4.28
C THR A 33 6.45 20.69 4.70
N SER A 34 5.54 19.90 4.12
CA SER A 34 4.10 19.96 4.37
C SER A 34 3.61 19.04 5.49
N ASN A 35 4.49 18.21 6.07
CA ASN A 35 4.17 17.17 7.04
C ASN A 35 3.12 16.14 6.56
N GLN A 36 2.85 16.08 5.26
CA GLN A 36 1.95 15.09 4.69
C GLN A 36 2.58 13.70 4.73
N LYS A 37 1.77 12.70 5.05
CA LYS A 37 2.16 11.29 5.11
C LYS A 37 1.23 10.46 4.24
N LYS A 38 1.79 9.52 3.48
CA LYS A 38 1.04 8.56 2.66
C LYS A 38 1.62 7.17 2.87
N GLU A 39 0.74 6.19 3.03
CA GLU A 39 1.12 4.78 3.15
C GLU A 39 0.50 4.03 1.99
N PHE A 40 1.34 3.29 1.24
CA PHE A 40 0.91 2.47 0.12
C PHE A 40 1.40 1.04 0.28
N PHE A 41 0.65 0.07 -0.22
CA PHE A 41 1.17 -1.27 -0.49
C PHE A 41 0.74 -1.75 -1.87
N PHE A 42 1.43 -2.78 -2.35
CA PHE A 42 1.18 -3.38 -3.66
C PHE A 42 0.81 -4.85 -3.50
N LYS A 43 -0.20 -5.30 -4.26
CA LYS A 43 -0.50 -6.73 -4.39
C LYS A 43 0.01 -7.25 -5.72
N HIS A 44 0.55 -8.46 -5.71
CA HIS A 44 0.89 -9.22 -6.91
C HIS A 44 -0.38 -9.84 -7.51
N ASP A 45 -0.27 -10.26 -8.77
CA ASP A 45 -1.17 -11.20 -9.42
C ASP A 45 -0.35 -12.32 -10.09
N GLU A 46 -0.95 -13.09 -11.00
CA GLU A 46 -0.29 -14.20 -11.69
C GLU A 46 0.89 -13.74 -12.58
N ASP A 47 0.83 -12.51 -13.09
CA ASP A 47 1.74 -12.01 -14.12
C ASP A 47 2.75 -10.99 -13.58
N PHE A 48 2.40 -10.27 -12.49
CA PHE A 48 3.13 -9.10 -12.03
C PHE A 48 3.41 -9.11 -10.52
N ILE A 49 4.67 -8.80 -10.16
CA ILE A 49 5.10 -8.62 -8.77
C ILE A 49 4.34 -7.48 -8.09
N TYR A 50 4.13 -6.38 -8.82
CA TYR A 50 3.28 -5.28 -8.41
C TYR A 50 2.19 -5.09 -9.47
N ALA A 51 0.95 -5.45 -9.13
CA ALA A 51 -0.20 -5.37 -10.02
C ALA A 51 -1.17 -4.27 -9.60
N THR A 52 -1.53 -4.22 -8.31
CA THR A 52 -2.53 -3.27 -7.78
C THR A 52 -1.94 -2.44 -6.64
N ALA A 53 -2.22 -1.14 -6.66
CA ALA A 53 -1.83 -0.20 -5.60
C ALA A 53 -2.99 0.05 -4.61
N TYR A 54 -2.65 0.01 -3.33
CA TYR A 54 -3.54 0.34 -2.22
C TYR A 54 -2.95 1.48 -1.40
N LYS A 55 -3.80 2.34 -0.85
CA LYS A 55 -3.41 3.47 0.00
C LYS A 55 -4.18 3.45 1.31
N ARG A 56 -3.54 3.81 2.42
CA ARG A 56 -4.24 4.02 3.68
C ARG A 56 -5.03 5.34 3.63
N VAL A 57 -6.34 5.23 3.74
CA VAL A 57 -7.30 6.34 3.80
C VAL A 57 -8.24 6.07 4.95
N ASP A 58 -8.32 7.00 5.91
CA ASP A 58 -9.14 6.88 7.13
C ASP A 58 -8.88 5.58 7.92
N GLY A 59 -7.60 5.22 8.06
CA GLY A 59 -7.17 4.04 8.80
C GLY A 59 -7.28 2.71 8.04
N GLN A 60 -7.96 2.67 6.88
CA GLN A 60 -8.15 1.46 6.08
C GLN A 60 -7.38 1.54 4.77
N PHE A 61 -6.88 0.41 4.27
CA PHE A 61 -6.31 0.39 2.92
C PHE A 61 -7.39 0.17 1.88
N LYS A 62 -7.49 1.12 0.96
CA LYS A 62 -8.42 1.09 -0.17
C LYS A 62 -7.61 0.93 -1.45
N LYS A 63 -8.14 0.18 -2.42
CA LYS A 63 -7.55 0.13 -3.76
C LYS A 63 -7.62 1.54 -4.35
N VAL A 64 -6.48 2.06 -4.81
CA VAL A 64 -6.40 3.40 -5.40
C VAL A 64 -6.13 3.39 -6.90
N GLY A 65 -5.60 2.30 -7.43
CA GLY A 65 -5.23 2.23 -8.83
C GLY A 65 -4.51 0.95 -9.19
N ASN A 66 -4.14 0.83 -10.47
CA ASN A 66 -3.28 -0.25 -10.95
C ASN A 66 -1.84 0.24 -11.09
N VAL A 67 -0.91 -0.71 -11.12
CA VAL A 67 0.47 -0.45 -11.53
C VAL A 67 0.49 -0.43 -13.06
N VAL A 68 0.77 0.72 -13.64
CA VAL A 68 0.71 0.96 -15.10
C VAL A 68 2.10 0.93 -15.75
N GLY A 69 3.15 0.89 -14.95
CA GLY A 69 4.52 0.68 -15.42
C GLY A 69 5.43 0.23 -14.30
N GLN A 70 6.34 -0.69 -14.59
CA GLN A 70 7.32 -1.12 -13.59
C GLN A 70 8.59 -1.65 -14.26
N LYS A 71 9.71 -1.45 -13.58
CA LYS A 71 10.95 -2.16 -13.86
C LYS A 71 11.55 -2.56 -12.53
N ILE A 72 11.72 -3.87 -12.34
CA ILE A 72 12.23 -4.45 -11.09
C ILE A 72 13.51 -3.75 -10.66
N SER A 73 13.56 -3.37 -9.39
CA SER A 73 14.69 -2.64 -8.76
C SER A 73 14.97 -1.24 -9.33
N SER A 74 14.12 -0.71 -10.22
CA SER A 74 14.30 0.61 -10.82
C SER A 74 13.16 1.57 -10.52
N PHE A 75 11.92 1.24 -10.90
CA PHE A 75 10.78 2.11 -10.61
C PHE A 75 9.45 1.36 -10.58
N ILE A 76 8.45 2.01 -9.97
CA ILE A 76 7.04 1.64 -10.03
C ILE A 76 6.24 2.89 -10.39
N LEU A 77 5.42 2.80 -11.43
CA LEU A 77 4.46 3.82 -11.86
C LEU A 77 3.05 3.28 -11.61
N PHE A 78 2.26 3.96 -10.77
CA PHE A 78 0.96 3.45 -10.35
C PHE A 78 -0.06 4.57 -10.15
N GLU A 79 -1.32 4.30 -10.47
CA GLU A 79 -2.39 5.28 -10.41
C GLU A 79 -2.84 5.56 -8.97
N ASP A 80 -3.43 6.75 -8.72
CA ASP A 80 -4.03 7.10 -7.44
C ASP A 80 -5.34 7.90 -7.62
N ASN A 81 -6.48 7.19 -7.55
CA ASN A 81 -7.82 7.75 -7.68
C ASN A 81 -8.23 8.72 -6.57
N THR A 82 -7.44 8.82 -5.50
CA THR A 82 -7.69 9.79 -4.42
C THR A 82 -7.15 11.18 -4.75
N ILE A 83 -6.33 11.30 -5.79
CA ILE A 83 -5.85 12.58 -6.34
C ILE A 83 -6.68 12.97 -7.56
N ASP A 84 -6.90 12.03 -8.49
CA ASP A 84 -7.79 12.22 -9.63
C ASP A 84 -8.68 10.99 -9.83
N THR A 85 -9.99 11.17 -9.66
CA THR A 85 -10.97 10.10 -9.83
C THR A 85 -11.01 9.53 -11.24
N ASN A 86 -10.55 10.28 -12.25
CA ASN A 86 -10.48 9.83 -13.64
C ASN A 86 -9.21 9.02 -13.96
N LEU A 87 -8.32 8.81 -12.98
CA LEU A 87 -7.08 8.05 -13.12
C LEU A 87 -6.10 8.63 -14.17
N ASN A 88 -6.13 9.95 -14.41
CA ASN A 88 -5.10 10.61 -15.24
C ASN A 88 -3.84 10.95 -14.42
N PHE A 89 -3.83 10.63 -13.13
CA PHE A 89 -2.72 10.83 -12.22
C PHE A 89 -2.11 9.50 -11.77
N ALA A 90 -0.79 9.46 -11.77
CA ALA A 90 0.01 8.38 -11.21
C ALA A 90 1.13 8.91 -10.33
N TRP A 91 1.64 8.04 -9.47
CA TRP A 91 2.88 8.22 -8.75
C TRP A 91 4.00 7.46 -9.44
N HIS A 92 5.13 8.12 -9.65
CA HIS A 92 6.38 7.49 -10.04
C HIS A 92 7.28 7.33 -8.82
N LEU A 93 7.39 6.11 -8.31
CA LEU A 93 8.34 5.74 -7.27
C LEU A 93 9.66 5.31 -7.91
N ASP A 94 10.72 6.06 -7.65
CA ASP A 94 12.08 5.60 -7.91
C ASP A 94 12.50 4.61 -6.82
N MET A 95 12.78 3.36 -7.21
CA MET A 95 13.11 2.30 -6.25
C MET A 95 14.54 2.39 -5.71
N VAL A 96 15.41 3.17 -6.35
CA VAL A 96 16.80 3.42 -5.94
C VAL A 96 16.84 4.58 -4.95
N THR A 97 16.29 5.74 -5.32
CA THR A 97 16.33 6.95 -4.49
C THR A 97 15.21 7.01 -3.45
N LYS A 98 14.16 6.20 -3.62
CA LYS A 98 12.93 6.23 -2.82
C LYS A 98 12.18 7.55 -2.86
N ILE A 99 12.36 8.34 -3.92
CA ILE A 99 11.58 9.55 -4.16
C ILE A 99 10.29 9.16 -4.90
N LEU A 100 9.15 9.58 -4.35
CA LEU A 100 7.84 9.49 -4.98
C LEU A 100 7.52 10.82 -5.65
N LYS A 101 7.33 10.80 -6.97
CA LYS A 101 7.05 11.99 -7.78
C LYS A 101 5.65 11.90 -8.38
N PRO A 102 4.89 13.00 -8.46
CA PRO A 102 3.66 13.03 -9.24
C PRO A 102 3.98 12.81 -10.73
N PHE A 103 3.08 12.15 -11.44
CA PHE A 103 3.18 11.89 -12.87
C PHE A 103 1.79 11.99 -13.50
N ILE A 104 1.66 12.73 -14.60
CA ILE A 104 0.39 12.88 -15.32
C ILE A 104 0.41 11.91 -16.51
N LEU A 105 -0.60 11.04 -16.58
CA LEU A 105 -0.71 10.00 -17.61
C LEU A 105 -1.30 10.48 -18.94
N THR A 106 -1.75 11.74 -19.00
CA THR A 106 -2.40 12.31 -20.19
C THR A 106 -1.82 13.66 -20.58
N ASP A 107 -1.97 14.03 -21.85
CA ASP A 107 -1.65 15.35 -22.38
C ASP A 107 -2.71 16.34 -21.86
N ALA A 108 -2.53 16.82 -20.64
CA ALA A 108 -3.50 17.60 -19.90
C ALA A 108 -3.78 18.97 -20.55
N ILE A 109 -4.94 19.12 -21.20
CA ILE A 109 -5.43 20.43 -21.66
C ILE A 109 -6.54 20.99 -20.75
N SER A 110 -7.14 20.23 -19.82
CA SER A 110 -8.31 20.74 -19.07
C SER A 110 -8.62 20.17 -17.69
N TYR A 111 -7.65 19.70 -16.89
CA TYR A 111 -7.96 19.19 -15.54
C TYR A 111 -7.40 20.10 -14.44
N ASP A 112 -8.30 20.62 -13.58
CA ASP A 112 -8.00 21.29 -12.31
C ASP A 112 -7.56 20.26 -11.25
N ILE A 113 -6.45 19.54 -11.52
CA ILE A 113 -5.85 18.64 -10.53
C ILE A 113 -4.75 19.40 -9.81
N GLU A 114 -4.90 19.57 -8.50
CA GLU A 114 -3.81 20.07 -7.65
C GLU A 114 -2.71 19.01 -7.59
N ILE A 115 -1.60 19.28 -8.29
CA ILE A 115 -0.49 18.33 -8.39
C ILE A 115 0.23 18.27 -7.04
N PRO A 116 0.29 17.10 -6.38
CA PRO A 116 0.99 16.94 -5.11
C PRO A 116 2.50 17.17 -5.24
N GLU A 117 3.14 17.57 -4.15
CA GLU A 117 4.60 17.64 -4.08
C GLU A 117 5.26 16.25 -4.06
N ASN A 118 6.56 16.22 -4.37
CA ASN A 118 7.39 15.03 -4.19
C ASN A 118 7.42 14.60 -2.71
N MET A 119 7.63 13.32 -2.45
CA MET A 119 7.75 12.76 -1.10
C MET A 119 8.95 11.81 -1.00
N ASP A 120 9.57 11.79 0.17
CA ASP A 120 10.61 10.82 0.51
C ASP A 120 9.96 9.57 1.10
N CYS A 121 10.34 8.39 0.62
CA CYS A 121 9.75 7.13 1.05
C CYS A 121 10.76 6.18 1.69
N ILE A 122 10.24 5.27 2.49
CA ILE A 122 10.95 4.09 3.00
C ILE A 122 10.12 2.85 2.77
N SER A 123 10.78 1.71 2.59
CA SER A 123 10.09 0.41 2.60
C SER A 123 9.55 0.13 4.00
N LYS A 124 8.30 -0.33 4.10
CA LYS A 124 7.65 -0.65 5.37
C LYS A 124 6.75 -1.86 5.19
N ASN A 125 6.68 -2.70 6.22
CA ASN A 125 5.73 -3.81 6.27
C ASN A 125 4.50 -3.38 7.09
N PHE A 126 3.32 -3.67 6.57
CA PHE A 126 2.05 -3.37 7.22
C PHE A 126 1.42 -4.65 7.78
N TRP A 127 1.08 -4.59 9.07
CA TRP A 127 0.38 -5.64 9.80
C TRP A 127 -1.08 -5.23 9.98
N PHE A 128 -1.99 -6.20 9.85
CA PHE A 128 -3.44 -6.03 9.90
C PHE A 128 -4.05 -6.90 10.98
#